data_AF-A0A428E6Y6-F1
#
_entry.id   AF-A0A428E6Y6-F1
#
_cell.length_a   1.000
_cell.length_b   1.000
_cell.length_c   1.000
_cell.angle_alpha   90.00
_cell.angle_beta   90.00
_cell.angle_gamma   90.00
#
_symmetry.space_group_name_H-M   'P 1'
#
loop_
_entity.id
_entity.type
_entity.pdbx_description
1 polymer ?
#
loop_
_entity_poly.entity_id
_entity_poly.type
_entity_poly.pdbx_seq_one_letter_code
_entity_poly.pdbx_strand_id
1 'polypeptide(L)'
;MITGDYITFLSSNDSLFDWTFEKMYHAIKLSDSDVVLGNFADLVDGVFYFYPWGDNWLTENLTNYQVLQKMDDTDNRIRKQYCSLFGKLFNSKLLRKIKQFDINNLIWRLYIQSQTATYINFPTYIYKPVVDAKPLKDSYKTILENYESRIKDCSALENFDIEISKKQYIQELANFSAWLKNDGEHLDSEIVYHKLIAAEKGILPFLDLDRLDFTIVSNNCVGGLIYKQLGFQYRTPFVGLFILPDDYYKLTKDFRYYMEKELVFEEELISPSWTHEVYPLGHLGDIDIHFLHYSSIEEARTKWEKRKKRIVWDNIYFKFDNKDSASEEILSKMDNLPYFNKLILVNRPYKNLKSQCVIPDQEHLPELAIMPDPLNTFDIMAWLKKGGNAI
;
A
#
# COMPACT_ATOMS: atom_id res chain seq x y z
N MET A 1 9.23 -13.86 28.91
CA MET A 1 10.06 -14.94 28.32
C MET A 1 9.17 -16.15 28.13
N ILE A 2 9.00 -16.66 26.92
CA ILE A 2 8.13 -17.82 26.66
C ILE A 2 8.97 -19.08 26.75
N THR A 3 8.69 -19.94 27.73
CA THR A 3 9.45 -21.17 28.01
C THR A 3 8.67 -22.46 27.76
N GLY A 4 7.35 -22.36 27.54
CA GLY A 4 6.50 -23.52 27.26
C GLY A 4 6.74 -24.13 25.88
N ASP A 5 6.47 -25.43 25.76
CA ASP A 5 6.48 -26.15 24.48
C ASP A 5 5.36 -25.68 23.53
N TYR A 6 4.29 -25.13 24.10
CA TYR A 6 3.14 -24.61 23.38
C TYR A 6 2.80 -23.19 23.82
N ILE A 7 2.18 -22.43 22.91
CA ILE A 7 1.74 -21.07 23.13
C ILE A 7 0.28 -20.90 22.71
N THR A 8 -0.42 -20.03 23.41
CA THR A 8 -1.79 -19.60 23.11
C THR A 8 -1.89 -18.12 23.41
N PHE A 9 -2.83 -17.44 22.77
CA PHE A 9 -3.09 -16.03 22.98
C PHE A 9 -4.50 -15.86 23.54
N LEU A 10 -4.64 -14.93 24.48
CA LEU A 10 -5.93 -14.55 25.07
C LEU A 10 -5.96 -13.03 25.18
N SER A 11 -7.02 -12.43 24.63
CA SER A 11 -7.34 -11.01 24.82
C SER A 11 -7.79 -10.78 26.26
N SER A 12 -7.43 -9.63 26.84
CA SER A 12 -7.81 -9.27 28.21
C SER A 12 -9.32 -9.13 28.41
N ASN A 13 -10.07 -8.96 27.32
CA ASN A 13 -11.52 -8.77 27.36
C ASN A 13 -12.28 -10.09 27.19
N ASP A 14 -11.60 -11.14 26.74
CA ASP A 14 -12.22 -12.40 26.36
C ASP A 14 -12.06 -13.46 27.44
N SER A 15 -12.62 -14.65 27.22
CA SER A 15 -12.57 -15.72 28.20
C SER A 15 -12.41 -17.08 27.53
N LEU A 16 -11.98 -18.05 28.32
CA LEU A 16 -11.86 -19.45 27.90
C LEU A 16 -12.79 -20.28 28.76
N PHE A 17 -13.23 -21.41 28.22
CA PHE A 17 -13.82 -22.46 29.05
C PHE A 17 -12.71 -23.19 29.82
N ASP A 18 -13.06 -23.75 30.98
CA ASP A 18 -12.16 -24.52 31.86
C ASP A 18 -11.49 -25.70 31.14
N TRP A 19 -12.21 -26.37 30.25
CA TRP A 19 -11.73 -27.52 29.46
C TRP A 19 -10.81 -27.15 28.28
N THR A 20 -10.64 -25.86 27.96
CA THR A 20 -10.01 -25.41 26.70
C THR A 20 -8.60 -25.94 26.52
N PHE A 21 -7.75 -25.79 27.54
CA PHE A 21 -6.34 -26.17 27.45
C PHE A 21 -6.15 -27.68 27.39
N GLU A 22 -6.90 -28.44 28.19
CA GLU A 22 -6.84 -29.90 28.19
C GLU A 22 -7.20 -30.45 26.81
N LYS A 23 -8.31 -29.99 26.22
CA LYS A 23 -8.75 -30.44 24.89
C LYS A 23 -7.75 -30.08 23.80
N MET A 24 -7.26 -28.84 23.76
CA MET A 24 -6.27 -28.44 22.76
C MET A 24 -4.92 -29.15 22.95
N TYR A 25 -4.49 -29.37 24.19
CA TYR A 25 -3.26 -30.09 24.51
C TYR A 25 -3.33 -31.55 24.07
N HIS A 26 -4.43 -32.25 24.34
CA HIS A 26 -4.60 -33.62 23.86
C HIS A 26 -4.70 -33.66 22.35
N ALA A 27 -5.43 -32.73 21.72
CA ALA A 27 -5.49 -32.65 20.26
C ALA A 27 -4.08 -32.50 19.67
N ILE A 28 -3.30 -31.52 20.11
CA ILE A 28 -1.98 -31.23 19.50
C ILE A 28 -0.97 -32.37 19.74
N LYS A 29 -1.04 -33.04 20.90
CA LYS A 29 -0.15 -34.15 21.25
C LYS A 29 -0.51 -35.43 20.50
N LEU A 30 -1.79 -35.74 20.36
CA LEU A 30 -2.25 -37.00 19.77
C LEU A 30 -2.28 -36.95 18.24
N SER A 31 -2.47 -35.76 17.65
CA SER A 31 -2.43 -35.59 16.21
C SER A 31 -1.04 -35.26 15.66
N ASP A 32 -0.05 -35.05 16.53
CA ASP A 32 1.29 -34.59 16.19
C ASP A 32 1.28 -33.36 15.26
N SER A 33 0.40 -32.40 15.57
CA SER A 33 0.22 -31.19 14.75
C SER A 33 0.98 -29.99 15.28
N ASP A 34 1.29 -29.05 14.38
CA ASP A 34 1.93 -27.78 14.76
C ASP A 34 0.94 -26.79 15.39
N VAL A 35 -0.33 -26.88 14.99
CA VAL A 35 -1.40 -25.96 15.39
C VAL A 35 -2.67 -26.75 15.75
N VAL A 36 -3.37 -26.30 16.78
CA VAL A 36 -4.76 -26.69 17.03
C VAL A 36 -5.63 -25.46 17.04
N LEU A 37 -6.77 -25.54 16.34
CA LEU A 37 -7.80 -24.53 16.37
C LEU A 37 -9.17 -25.17 16.62
N GLY A 38 -10.01 -24.46 17.36
CA GLY A 38 -11.39 -24.86 17.62
C GLY A 38 -12.37 -23.76 17.21
N ASN A 39 -13.64 -24.00 17.49
CA ASN A 39 -14.70 -23.02 17.33
C ASN A 39 -14.65 -21.94 18.41
N PHE A 40 -15.50 -20.94 18.26
CA PHE A 40 -15.74 -19.93 19.29
C PHE A 40 -17.22 -19.93 19.67
N ALA A 41 -17.51 -19.40 20.85
CA ALA A 41 -18.84 -18.98 21.27
C ALA A 41 -18.85 -17.47 21.43
N ASP A 42 -19.92 -16.80 21.01
CA ASP A 42 -20.12 -15.39 21.30
C ASP A 42 -20.88 -15.27 22.64
N LEU A 43 -20.47 -14.33 23.51
CA LEU A 43 -21.16 -14.00 24.76
C LEU A 43 -21.74 -12.59 24.66
N VAL A 44 -23.06 -12.48 24.49
CA VAL A 44 -23.77 -11.20 24.37
C VAL A 44 -24.81 -11.12 25.46
N ASP A 45 -24.75 -10.08 26.29
CA ASP A 45 -25.70 -9.83 27.40
C ASP A 45 -25.93 -11.06 28.30
N GLY A 46 -24.86 -11.81 28.58
CA GLY A 46 -24.90 -13.02 29.41
C GLY A 46 -25.40 -14.28 28.70
N VAL A 47 -25.74 -14.19 27.41
CA VAL A 47 -26.21 -15.32 26.59
C VAL A 47 -25.07 -15.87 25.73
N PHE A 48 -24.86 -17.18 25.79
CA PHE A 48 -23.90 -17.88 24.95
C PHE A 48 -24.52 -18.29 23.62
N TYR A 49 -23.88 -17.92 22.52
CA TYR A 49 -24.22 -18.32 21.17
C TYR A 49 -23.19 -19.33 20.68
N PHE A 50 -23.62 -20.59 20.62
CA PHE A 50 -22.86 -21.67 20.00
C PHE A 50 -23.38 -21.85 18.58
N TYR A 51 -22.44 -21.98 17.65
CA TYR A 51 -22.76 -22.23 16.26
C TYR A 51 -22.67 -23.74 16.01
N PRO A 52 -23.66 -24.36 15.33
CA PRO A 52 -23.57 -25.76 14.94
C PRO A 52 -22.69 -25.90 13.68
N TRP A 53 -21.51 -26.51 13.79
CA TRP A 53 -20.58 -26.72 12.67
C TRP A 53 -20.63 -28.17 12.17
N GLY A 54 -21.85 -28.68 11.98
CA GLY A 54 -22.15 -30.05 11.57
C GLY A 54 -22.45 -30.99 12.74
N ASP A 55 -23.16 -32.09 12.44
CA ASP A 55 -23.74 -33.01 13.42
C ASP A 55 -22.74 -34.03 14.02
N ASN A 56 -21.44 -33.90 13.74
CA ASN A 56 -20.42 -34.84 14.21
C ASN A 56 -19.36 -34.13 15.08
N TRP A 57 -19.00 -34.77 16.20
CA TRP A 57 -17.82 -34.45 17.01
C TRP A 57 -16.55 -34.78 16.20
N LEU A 58 -16.27 -33.95 15.20
CA LEU A 58 -15.27 -34.21 14.18
C LEU A 58 -13.95 -33.52 14.54
N THR A 59 -12.87 -34.29 14.43
CA THR A 59 -11.51 -33.75 14.36
C THR A 59 -11.02 -33.88 12.93
N GLU A 60 -10.51 -32.80 12.36
CA GLU A 60 -9.98 -32.80 11.00
C GLU A 60 -8.50 -32.43 11.01
N ASN A 61 -7.69 -33.22 10.29
CA ASN A 61 -6.30 -32.86 10.04
C ASN A 61 -6.25 -32.02 8.75
N LEU A 62 -5.67 -30.85 8.88
CA LEU A 62 -5.55 -29.85 7.83
C LEU A 62 -4.07 -29.61 7.54
N THR A 63 -3.77 -29.36 6.28
CA THR A 63 -2.51 -28.75 5.87
C THR A 63 -2.54 -27.25 6.14
N ASN A 64 -1.37 -26.61 6.21
CA ASN A 64 -1.28 -25.15 6.26
C ASN A 64 -1.99 -24.46 5.09
N TYR A 65 -1.99 -25.06 3.88
CA TYR A 65 -2.71 -24.53 2.72
C TYR A 65 -4.22 -24.48 2.96
N GLN A 66 -4.80 -25.55 3.50
CA GLN A 66 -6.24 -25.60 3.81
C GLN A 66 -6.62 -24.58 4.88
N VAL A 67 -5.79 -24.41 5.92
CA VAL A 67 -6.02 -23.40 6.96
C VAL A 67 -5.95 -21.98 6.38
N LEU A 68 -4.99 -21.70 5.50
CA LEU A 68 -4.87 -20.40 4.83
C LEU A 68 -6.04 -20.14 3.88
N GLN A 69 -6.50 -21.14 3.12
CA GLN A 69 -7.68 -21.03 2.26
C GLN A 69 -8.95 -20.69 3.06
N LYS A 70 -9.09 -21.23 4.28
CA LYS A 70 -10.22 -20.93 5.16
C LYS A 70 -10.25 -19.49 5.68
N MET A 71 -9.12 -18.77 5.62
CA MET A 71 -9.10 -17.32 5.90
C MET A 71 -9.85 -16.52 4.82
N ASP A 72 -9.97 -17.08 3.61
CA ASP A 72 -10.66 -16.50 2.46
C ASP A 72 -12.04 -17.12 2.21
N ASP A 73 -12.60 -17.83 3.18
CA ASP A 73 -13.92 -18.46 3.06
C ASP A 73 -15.04 -17.40 2.89
N THR A 74 -16.09 -17.73 2.15
CA THR A 74 -17.24 -16.82 1.98
C THR A 74 -18.08 -16.69 3.25
N ASP A 75 -18.03 -17.68 4.14
CA ASP A 75 -18.70 -17.60 5.43
C ASP A 75 -17.88 -16.77 6.41
N ASN A 76 -18.43 -15.62 6.81
CA ASN A 76 -17.77 -14.72 7.76
C ASN A 76 -17.45 -15.38 9.11
N ARG A 77 -18.21 -16.41 9.53
CA ARG A 77 -17.95 -17.16 10.77
C ARG A 77 -16.70 -18.01 10.63
N ILE A 78 -16.52 -18.65 9.47
CA ILE A 78 -15.30 -19.40 9.15
C ILE A 78 -14.12 -18.43 9.09
N ARG A 79 -14.22 -17.32 8.36
CA ARG A 79 -13.13 -16.32 8.35
C ARG A 79 -12.80 -15.81 9.74
N LYS A 80 -13.79 -15.43 10.55
CA LYS A 80 -13.59 -14.94 11.94
C LYS A 80 -12.81 -15.97 12.76
N GLN A 81 -13.14 -17.25 12.63
CA GLN A 81 -12.43 -18.32 13.31
C GLN A 81 -10.98 -18.44 12.85
N TYR A 82 -10.73 -18.50 11.54
CA TYR A 82 -9.39 -18.76 11.00
C TYR A 82 -8.47 -17.53 11.04
N CYS A 83 -9.03 -16.32 10.97
CA CYS A 83 -8.29 -15.05 11.05
C CYS A 83 -8.06 -14.55 12.48
N SER A 84 -8.74 -15.10 13.49
CA SER A 84 -8.47 -14.75 14.88
C SER A 84 -7.21 -15.45 15.40
N LEU A 85 -6.34 -14.74 16.11
CA LEU A 85 -5.20 -15.35 16.81
C LEU A 85 -5.62 -16.15 18.05
N PHE A 86 -6.77 -15.82 18.63
CA PHE A 86 -7.22 -16.34 19.92
C PHE A 86 -7.90 -17.70 19.80
N GLY A 87 -7.92 -18.46 20.91
CA GLY A 87 -8.57 -19.77 20.97
C GLY A 87 -7.82 -20.90 20.26
N LYS A 88 -6.50 -20.74 20.10
CA LYS A 88 -5.63 -21.64 19.33
C LYS A 88 -4.39 -21.97 20.13
N LEU A 89 -3.90 -23.20 19.94
CA LEU A 89 -2.67 -23.68 20.53
C LEU A 89 -1.63 -23.90 19.43
N PHE A 90 -0.45 -23.33 19.59
CA PHE A 90 0.64 -23.41 18.62
C PHE A 90 1.86 -24.05 19.26
N ASN A 91 2.61 -24.84 18.50
CA ASN A 91 3.96 -25.25 18.88
C ASN A 91 4.85 -24.01 19.03
N SER A 92 5.50 -23.82 20.18
CA SER A 92 6.29 -22.61 20.45
C SER A 92 7.49 -22.44 19.52
N LYS A 93 7.92 -23.52 18.86
CA LYS A 93 8.95 -23.49 17.81
C LYS A 93 8.54 -22.65 16.60
N LEU A 94 7.25 -22.53 16.28
CA LEU A 94 6.77 -21.69 15.17
C LEU A 94 7.12 -20.22 15.39
N LEU A 95 6.92 -19.73 16.62
CA LEU A 95 7.19 -18.33 16.97
C LEU A 95 8.68 -17.97 16.80
N ARG A 96 9.59 -18.94 17.00
CA ARG A 96 11.03 -18.75 16.82
C ARG A 96 11.41 -18.54 15.35
N LYS A 97 10.56 -18.94 14.41
CA LYS A 97 10.74 -18.71 12.96
C LYS A 97 10.23 -17.33 12.52
N ILE A 98 9.48 -16.64 13.38
CA ILE A 98 8.94 -15.31 13.09
C ILE A 98 9.99 -14.25 13.44
N LYS A 99 10.51 -13.55 12.42
CA LYS A 99 11.56 -12.54 12.59
C LYS A 99 11.07 -11.27 13.30
N GLN A 100 9.84 -10.83 13.00
CA GLN A 100 9.24 -9.62 13.54
C GLN A 100 7.87 -9.95 14.12
N PHE A 101 7.75 -9.78 15.43
CA PHE A 101 6.49 -9.99 16.14
C PHE A 101 5.57 -8.78 15.94
N ASP A 102 4.42 -9.02 15.33
CA ASP A 102 3.32 -8.07 15.26
C ASP A 102 2.02 -8.86 15.34
N ILE A 103 1.21 -8.57 16.36
CA ILE A 103 0.01 -9.34 16.68
C ILE A 103 -1.03 -9.27 15.56
N ASN A 104 -1.06 -8.18 14.77
CA ASN A 104 -2.00 -7.99 13.68
C ASN A 104 -1.74 -8.92 12.49
N ASN A 105 -0.48 -9.34 12.31
CA ASN A 105 -0.07 -10.24 11.23
C ASN A 105 0.36 -11.64 11.66
N LEU A 106 0.36 -11.90 12.97
CA LEU A 106 0.95 -13.12 13.50
C LEU A 106 0.22 -14.40 13.05
N ILE A 107 -1.10 -14.34 12.92
CA ILE A 107 -1.93 -15.55 12.70
C ILE A 107 -1.59 -16.28 11.39
N TRP A 108 -1.60 -15.60 10.24
CA TRP A 108 -1.27 -16.25 8.97
C TRP A 108 0.21 -16.60 8.88
N ARG A 109 1.09 -15.81 9.52
CA ARG A 109 2.51 -16.13 9.56
C ARG A 109 2.80 -17.39 10.37
N LEU A 110 2.06 -17.62 11.45
CA LEU A 110 2.13 -18.89 12.18
C LEU A 110 1.63 -20.06 11.31
N TYR A 111 0.54 -19.88 10.56
CA TYR A 111 0.06 -20.90 9.63
C TYR A 111 1.09 -21.20 8.51
N ILE A 112 1.69 -20.17 7.91
CA ILE A 112 2.76 -20.32 6.92
C ILE A 112 3.94 -21.14 7.46
N GLN A 113 4.30 -20.94 8.73
CA GLN A 113 5.40 -21.66 9.38
C GLN A 113 5.04 -23.07 9.86
N SER A 114 3.76 -23.41 9.91
CA SER A 114 3.23 -24.73 10.26
C SER A 114 3.17 -25.63 9.03
N GLN A 115 3.19 -26.94 9.26
CA GLN A 115 2.95 -27.96 8.24
C GLN A 115 1.55 -28.55 8.39
N THR A 116 1.13 -28.78 9.63
CA THR A 116 -0.13 -29.45 9.96
C THR A 116 -0.91 -28.68 11.02
N ALA A 117 -2.23 -28.72 10.90
CA ALA A 117 -3.15 -28.22 11.91
C ALA A 117 -4.22 -29.27 12.20
N THR A 118 -4.69 -29.32 13.43
CA THR A 118 -5.88 -30.08 13.79
C THR A 118 -7.01 -29.12 14.13
N TYR A 119 -8.10 -29.22 13.37
CA TYR A 119 -9.36 -28.60 13.74
C TYR A 119 -10.12 -29.53 14.69
N ILE A 120 -10.64 -28.97 15.78
CA ILE A 120 -11.56 -29.66 16.69
C ILE A 120 -12.91 -28.94 16.65
N ASN A 121 -13.99 -29.68 16.38
CA ASN A 121 -15.35 -29.13 16.36
C ASN A 121 -15.86 -28.88 17.80
N PHE A 122 -15.26 -27.89 18.45
CA PHE A 122 -15.47 -27.63 19.87
C PHE A 122 -15.14 -26.17 20.21
N PRO A 123 -15.94 -25.48 21.03
CA PRO A 123 -15.69 -24.08 21.36
C PRO A 123 -14.48 -23.95 22.31
N THR A 124 -13.36 -23.47 21.77
CA THR A 124 -12.11 -23.23 22.52
C THR A 124 -11.96 -21.78 22.97
N TYR A 125 -12.94 -20.93 22.66
CA TYR A 125 -12.86 -19.49 22.91
C TYR A 125 -14.24 -18.88 23.15
N ILE A 126 -14.30 -17.93 24.09
CA ILE A 126 -15.48 -17.09 24.32
C ILE A 126 -15.12 -15.67 23.87
N TYR A 127 -15.71 -15.25 22.76
CA TYR A 127 -15.58 -13.89 22.26
C TYR A 127 -16.65 -13.01 22.90
N LYS A 128 -16.22 -11.91 23.51
CA LYS A 128 -17.11 -10.88 24.06
C LYS A 128 -17.13 -9.68 23.11
N PRO A 129 -18.11 -9.57 22.21
CA PRO A 129 -18.20 -8.41 21.34
C PRO A 129 -18.29 -7.14 22.18
N VAL A 130 -17.46 -6.16 21.83
CA VAL A 130 -17.55 -4.82 22.42
C VAL A 130 -18.76 -4.13 21.76
N VAL A 131 -19.86 -4.08 22.50
CA VAL A 131 -21.04 -3.27 22.14
C VAL A 131 -20.59 -1.81 22.15
N ASP A 132 -20.86 -1.07 21.07
CA ASP A 132 -20.54 0.36 20.88
C ASP A 132 -19.09 0.77 20.56
N ALA A 133 -18.21 -0.15 20.16
CA ALA A 133 -16.95 0.26 19.55
C ALA A 133 -17.21 0.83 18.14
N LYS A 134 -17.30 2.17 18.02
CA LYS A 134 -17.07 2.80 16.71
C LYS A 134 -15.72 2.28 16.20
N PRO A 135 -15.64 1.76 14.96
CA PRO A 135 -14.34 1.40 14.40
C PRO A 135 -13.44 2.62 14.55
N LEU A 136 -12.26 2.44 15.15
CA LEU A 136 -11.29 3.52 15.28
C LEU A 136 -11.07 4.11 13.89
N LYS A 137 -11.04 5.44 13.78
CA LYS A 137 -10.93 6.16 12.50
C LYS A 137 -9.85 5.58 11.57
N ASP A 138 -8.73 5.14 12.14
CA ASP A 138 -7.60 4.59 11.39
C ASP A 138 -7.61 3.05 11.23
N SER A 139 -8.63 2.35 11.75
CA SER A 139 -8.71 0.88 11.68
C SER A 139 -8.75 0.34 10.26
N TYR A 140 -9.34 1.08 9.32
CA TYR A 140 -9.37 0.68 7.90
C TYR A 140 -7.96 0.56 7.31
N LYS A 141 -7.02 1.42 7.72
CA LYS A 141 -5.62 1.36 7.24
C LYS A 141 -4.99 0.05 7.65
N THR A 142 -5.09 -0.31 8.93
CA THR A 142 -4.57 -1.58 9.45
C THR A 142 -5.23 -2.78 8.79
N ILE A 143 -6.54 -2.73 8.53
CA ILE A 143 -7.25 -3.82 7.84
C ILE A 143 -6.72 -3.98 6.41
N LEU A 144 -6.62 -2.90 5.64
CA LEU A 144 -6.09 -2.94 4.28
C LEU A 144 -4.62 -3.39 4.25
N GLU A 145 -3.78 -2.87 5.15
CA GLU A 145 -2.37 -3.28 5.31
C GLU A 145 -2.24 -4.77 5.65
N ASN A 146 -3.15 -5.32 6.48
CA ASN A 146 -3.18 -6.74 6.79
C ASN A 146 -3.56 -7.59 5.56
N TYR A 147 -4.50 -7.13 4.74
CA TYR A 147 -4.80 -7.78 3.46
C TYR A 147 -3.58 -7.77 2.54
N GLU A 148 -2.95 -6.61 2.33
CA GLU A 148 -1.76 -6.46 1.48
C GLU A 148 -0.61 -7.37 1.96
N SER A 149 -0.33 -7.35 3.25
CA SER A 149 0.73 -8.14 3.88
C SER A 149 0.46 -9.65 3.79
N ARG A 150 -0.77 -10.10 4.07
CA ARG A 150 -1.14 -11.52 3.96
C ARG A 150 -1.08 -12.00 2.52
N ILE A 151 -1.62 -11.24 1.57
CA ILE A 151 -1.58 -11.60 0.15
C ILE A 151 -0.12 -11.70 -0.32
N LYS A 152 0.74 -10.76 0.07
CA LYS A 152 2.17 -10.79 -0.23
C LYS A 152 2.85 -12.02 0.37
N ASP A 153 2.66 -12.28 1.66
CA ASP A 153 3.25 -13.44 2.35
C ASP A 153 2.78 -14.77 1.71
N CYS A 154 1.49 -14.90 1.37
CA CYS A 154 0.95 -16.08 0.71
C CYS A 154 1.40 -16.23 -0.75
N SER A 155 1.64 -15.13 -1.46
CA SER A 155 2.13 -15.17 -2.86
C SER A 155 3.52 -15.79 -3.00
N ALA A 156 4.30 -15.81 -1.90
CA ALA A 156 5.62 -16.43 -1.86
C ALA A 156 5.56 -17.96 -1.61
N LEU A 157 4.38 -18.51 -1.33
CA LEU A 157 4.19 -19.95 -1.17
C LEU A 157 4.07 -20.63 -2.53
N GLU A 158 4.77 -21.75 -2.70
CA GLU A 158 4.69 -22.56 -3.91
C GLU A 158 3.27 -23.10 -4.11
N ASN A 159 2.69 -22.95 -5.29
CA ASN A 159 1.36 -23.48 -5.64
C ASN A 159 0.18 -22.97 -4.76
N PHE A 160 0.32 -21.85 -4.05
CA PHE A 160 -0.80 -21.23 -3.33
C PHE A 160 -1.54 -20.22 -4.23
N ASP A 161 -2.85 -20.41 -4.40
CA ASP A 161 -3.69 -19.49 -5.17
C ASP A 161 -4.16 -18.30 -4.31
N ILE A 162 -3.80 -17.09 -4.72
CA ILE A 162 -4.13 -15.83 -4.04
C ILE A 162 -5.32 -15.08 -4.68
N GLU A 163 -5.96 -15.64 -5.73
CA GLU A 163 -6.99 -14.92 -6.49
C GLU A 163 -8.25 -14.63 -5.66
N ILE A 164 -8.63 -15.52 -4.74
CA ILE A 164 -9.74 -15.26 -3.82
C ILE A 164 -9.36 -14.12 -2.85
N SER A 165 -8.14 -14.16 -2.29
CA SER A 165 -7.66 -13.13 -1.37
C SER A 165 -7.61 -11.75 -2.04
N LYS A 166 -7.17 -11.68 -3.31
CA LYS A 166 -7.19 -10.44 -4.12
C LYS A 166 -8.60 -9.91 -4.34
N LYS A 167 -9.56 -10.77 -4.69
CA LYS A 167 -10.97 -10.38 -4.87
C LYS A 167 -11.56 -9.83 -3.58
N GLN A 168 -11.27 -10.45 -2.44
CA GLN A 168 -11.70 -9.94 -1.14
C GLN A 168 -11.09 -8.58 -0.82
N TYR A 169 -9.79 -8.40 -1.09
CA TYR A 169 -9.13 -7.11 -0.91
C TYR A 169 -9.75 -6.01 -1.78
N ILE A 170 -10.05 -6.28 -3.05
CA ILE A 170 -10.76 -5.36 -3.94
C ILE A 170 -12.14 -4.99 -3.37
N GLN A 171 -12.88 -5.98 -2.86
CA GLN A 171 -14.18 -5.75 -2.23
C GLN A 171 -14.05 -4.86 -0.97
N GLU A 172 -13.03 -5.08 -0.13
CA GLU A 172 -12.79 -4.25 1.05
C GLU A 172 -12.38 -2.82 0.70
N LEU A 173 -11.59 -2.62 -0.37
CA LEU A 173 -11.30 -1.28 -0.89
C LEU A 173 -12.59 -0.55 -1.30
N ALA A 174 -13.51 -1.24 -1.98
CA ALA A 174 -14.81 -0.67 -2.35
C ALA A 174 -15.65 -0.32 -1.11
N ASN A 175 -15.71 -1.21 -0.12
CA ASN A 175 -16.43 -0.99 1.14
C ASN A 175 -15.88 0.24 1.89
N PHE A 176 -14.56 0.32 2.07
CA PHE A 176 -13.93 1.43 2.80
C PHE A 176 -13.98 2.74 2.03
N SER A 177 -13.83 2.73 0.70
CA SER A 177 -13.98 3.94 -0.11
C SER A 177 -15.36 4.57 0.08
N ALA A 178 -16.42 3.75 0.04
CA ALA A 178 -17.79 4.18 0.26
C ALA A 178 -18.03 4.64 1.70
N TRP A 179 -17.55 3.88 2.69
CA TRP A 179 -17.68 4.23 4.10
C TRP A 179 -16.99 5.57 4.44
N LEU A 180 -15.74 5.76 4.03
CA LEU A 180 -14.98 7.00 4.25
C LEU A 180 -15.66 8.21 3.62
N LYS A 181 -16.25 8.03 2.42
CA LYS A 181 -17.02 9.09 1.76
C LYS A 181 -18.23 9.52 2.58
N ASN A 182 -18.95 8.56 3.16
CA ASN A 182 -20.13 8.80 3.97
C ASN A 182 -19.80 9.40 5.35
N ASP A 183 -18.61 9.10 5.90
CA ASP A 183 -18.12 9.64 7.17
C ASP A 183 -17.51 11.06 7.03
N GLY A 184 -17.43 11.60 5.80
CA GLY A 184 -16.88 12.92 5.51
C GLY A 184 -15.36 12.95 5.31
N GLU A 185 -14.70 11.78 5.29
CA GLU A 185 -13.25 11.63 5.13
C GLU A 185 -12.87 11.58 3.63
N HIS A 186 -13.17 12.66 2.92
CA HIS A 186 -13.05 12.71 1.45
C HIS A 186 -11.64 12.42 0.93
N LEU A 187 -10.59 12.92 1.59
CA LEU A 187 -9.20 12.71 1.15
C LEU A 187 -8.80 11.24 1.24
N ASP A 188 -9.13 10.59 2.35
CA ASP A 188 -8.82 9.17 2.55
C ASP A 188 -9.69 8.30 1.61
N SER A 189 -10.95 8.67 1.40
CA SER A 189 -11.83 8.04 0.40
C SER A 189 -11.24 8.10 -1.01
N GLU A 190 -10.70 9.25 -1.44
CA GLU A 190 -10.05 9.39 -2.76
C GLU A 190 -8.82 8.48 -2.89
N ILE A 191 -7.98 8.39 -1.84
CA ILE A 191 -6.80 7.53 -1.84
C ILE A 191 -7.22 6.06 -1.99
N VAL A 192 -8.20 5.61 -1.20
CA VAL A 192 -8.71 4.22 -1.25
C VAL A 192 -9.40 3.95 -2.58
N TYR A 193 -10.14 4.93 -3.11
CA TYR A 193 -10.80 4.82 -4.42
C TYR A 193 -9.81 4.60 -5.55
N HIS A 194 -8.72 5.37 -5.61
CA HIS A 194 -7.73 5.16 -6.66
C HIS A 194 -6.97 3.84 -6.51
N LYS A 195 -6.71 3.41 -5.27
CA LYS A 195 -6.17 2.07 -4.99
C LYS A 195 -7.11 0.97 -5.49
N LEU A 196 -8.43 1.14 -5.35
CA LEU A 196 -9.45 0.25 -5.94
C LEU A 196 -9.31 0.19 -7.46
N ILE A 197 -9.32 1.35 -8.14
CA ILE A 197 -9.21 1.40 -9.61
C ILE A 197 -7.90 0.74 -10.11
N ALA A 198 -6.78 0.97 -9.43
CA ALA A 198 -5.52 0.31 -9.76
C ALA A 198 -5.62 -1.22 -9.57
N ALA A 199 -6.19 -1.68 -8.45
CA ALA A 199 -6.36 -3.10 -8.16
C ALA A 199 -7.30 -3.81 -9.15
N GLU A 200 -8.38 -3.15 -9.59
CA GLU A 200 -9.29 -3.68 -10.64
C GLU A 200 -8.58 -3.84 -11.99
N LYS A 201 -7.56 -3.02 -12.28
CA LYS A 201 -6.67 -3.17 -13.44
C LYS A 201 -5.56 -4.22 -13.22
N GLY A 202 -5.55 -4.92 -12.08
CA GLY A 202 -4.51 -5.89 -11.71
C GLY A 202 -3.22 -5.26 -11.20
N ILE A 203 -3.18 -3.95 -10.98
CA ILE A 203 -2.01 -3.23 -10.48
C ILE A 203 -2.03 -3.27 -8.95
N LEU A 204 -1.18 -4.10 -8.36
CA LEU A 204 -1.08 -4.30 -6.92
C LEU A 204 0.35 -3.99 -6.45
N PRO A 205 0.68 -2.72 -6.17
CA PRO A 205 2.06 -2.30 -5.90
C PRO A 205 2.76 -3.10 -4.80
N PHE A 206 2.03 -3.57 -3.79
CA PHE A 206 2.59 -4.37 -2.69
C PHE A 206 3.10 -5.75 -3.12
N LEU A 207 2.62 -6.29 -4.24
CA LEU A 207 3.13 -7.53 -4.84
C LEU A 207 4.35 -7.28 -5.74
N ASP A 208 4.34 -6.19 -6.50
CA ASP A 208 5.34 -5.97 -7.54
C ASP A 208 6.59 -5.23 -7.05
N LEU A 209 6.45 -4.40 -6.02
CA LEU A 209 7.51 -3.54 -5.49
C LEU A 209 8.07 -4.06 -4.16
N ASP A 210 9.38 -3.88 -3.99
CA ASP A 210 10.08 -4.16 -2.74
C ASP A 210 9.79 -3.09 -1.67
N ARG A 211 9.58 -1.84 -2.11
CA ARG A 211 9.29 -0.67 -1.27
C ARG A 211 8.13 0.13 -1.83
N LEU A 212 7.22 0.54 -0.93
CA LEU A 212 6.05 1.35 -1.26
C LEU A 212 6.25 2.83 -0.89
N ASP A 213 7.34 3.15 -0.20
CA ASP A 213 7.74 4.49 0.14
C ASP A 213 8.77 5.00 -0.87
N PHE A 214 8.40 6.00 -1.65
CA PHE A 214 9.27 6.62 -2.64
C PHE A 214 8.91 8.10 -2.80
N THR A 215 9.83 8.88 -3.37
CA THR A 215 9.61 10.29 -3.76
C THR A 215 9.79 10.43 -5.27
N ILE A 216 8.73 10.80 -5.99
CA ILE A 216 8.84 11.23 -7.39
C ILE A 216 9.07 12.73 -7.43
N VAL A 217 10.24 13.14 -7.91
CA VAL A 217 10.53 14.51 -8.36
C VAL A 217 10.15 14.57 -9.83
N SER A 218 9.22 15.44 -10.17
CA SER A 218 8.67 15.56 -11.52
C SER A 218 8.66 17.02 -11.93
N ASN A 219 9.04 17.31 -13.17
CA ASN A 219 9.00 18.66 -13.72
C ASN A 219 7.58 19.19 -13.94
N ASN A 220 6.56 18.34 -13.85
CA ASN A 220 5.16 18.72 -14.00
C ASN A 220 4.20 17.76 -13.26
N CYS A 221 2.89 17.93 -13.51
CA CYS A 221 1.81 17.21 -12.83
C CYS A 221 1.84 15.68 -12.95
N VAL A 222 2.61 15.09 -13.89
CA VAL A 222 2.66 13.63 -14.10
C VAL A 222 3.03 12.89 -12.81
N GLY A 223 4.04 13.36 -12.06
CA GLY A 223 4.42 12.73 -10.79
C GLY A 223 3.28 12.69 -9.78
N GLY A 224 2.53 13.78 -9.64
CA GLY A 224 1.35 13.84 -8.77
C GLY A 224 0.23 12.90 -9.23
N LEU A 225 0.00 12.80 -10.55
CA LEU A 225 -0.98 11.87 -11.11
C LEU A 225 -0.61 10.42 -10.83
N ILE A 226 0.67 10.03 -10.89
CA ILE A 226 1.13 8.68 -10.55
C ILE A 226 0.78 8.33 -9.09
N TYR A 227 1.07 9.21 -8.13
CA TYR A 227 0.67 9.00 -6.73
C TYR A 227 -0.84 8.84 -6.60
N LYS A 228 -1.60 9.76 -7.23
CA LYS A 228 -3.06 9.76 -7.17
C LYS A 228 -3.61 8.43 -7.70
N GLN A 229 -3.21 8.05 -8.91
CA GLN A 229 -3.72 6.87 -9.60
C GLN A 229 -3.35 5.55 -8.91
N LEU A 230 -2.18 5.47 -8.27
CA LEU A 230 -1.78 4.29 -7.48
C LEU A 230 -2.37 4.29 -6.05
N GLY A 231 -3.11 5.33 -5.65
CA GLY A 231 -3.66 5.45 -4.30
C GLY A 231 -2.59 5.61 -3.22
N PHE A 232 -1.53 6.36 -3.51
CA PHE A 232 -0.48 6.70 -2.55
C PHE A 232 -0.60 8.13 -2.05
N GLN A 233 -0.26 8.33 -0.77
CA GLN A 233 -0.08 9.66 -0.23
C GLN A 233 1.13 10.34 -0.89
N TYR A 234 1.01 11.62 -1.24
CA TYR A 234 2.13 12.41 -1.75
C TYR A 234 3.29 12.46 -0.75
N ARG A 235 4.44 11.94 -1.19
CA ARG A 235 5.75 12.00 -0.53
C ARG A 235 6.72 12.92 -1.29
N THR A 236 6.15 13.90 -1.97
CA THR A 236 6.86 14.85 -2.84
C THR A 236 6.19 16.21 -2.75
N PRO A 237 6.95 17.32 -2.70
CA PRO A 237 6.38 18.66 -2.82
C PRO A 237 6.02 19.02 -4.27
N PHE A 238 6.50 18.25 -5.25
CA PHE A 238 6.31 18.46 -6.71
C PHE A 238 4.94 18.01 -7.21
N VAL A 239 3.87 18.55 -6.63
CA VAL A 239 2.48 18.21 -6.97
C VAL A 239 1.75 19.47 -7.40
N GLY A 240 1.05 19.40 -8.54
CA GLY A 240 0.20 20.49 -9.01
C GLY A 240 0.97 21.72 -9.52
N LEU A 241 2.22 21.52 -9.93
CA LEU A 241 3.15 22.56 -10.35
C LEU A 241 3.92 22.12 -11.59
N PHE A 242 4.62 23.05 -12.23
CA PHE A 242 5.63 22.73 -13.25
C PHE A 242 6.91 23.56 -13.07
N ILE A 243 8.00 23.07 -13.64
CA ILE A 243 9.33 23.68 -13.63
C ILE A 243 9.90 23.56 -15.04
N LEU A 244 10.41 24.67 -15.57
CA LEU A 244 10.97 24.71 -16.93
C LEU A 244 12.25 23.85 -17.05
N PRO A 245 12.59 23.37 -18.25
CA PRO A 245 13.69 22.41 -18.46
C PRO A 245 15.04 22.79 -17.82
N ASP A 246 15.52 24.02 -18.02
CA ASP A 246 16.81 24.46 -17.50
C ASP A 246 16.84 24.51 -15.97
N ASP A 247 15.77 25.03 -15.37
CA ASP A 247 15.61 25.11 -13.92
C ASP A 247 15.45 23.74 -13.28
N TYR A 248 14.73 22.83 -13.94
CA TYR A 248 14.60 21.47 -13.49
C TYR A 248 15.94 20.72 -13.56
N TYR A 249 16.79 21.01 -14.56
CA TYR A 249 18.14 20.45 -14.61
C TYR A 249 18.99 20.97 -13.44
N LYS A 250 18.97 22.27 -13.14
CA LYS A 250 19.67 22.83 -11.97
C LYS A 250 19.19 22.15 -10.69
N LEU A 251 17.87 22.08 -10.48
CA LEU A 251 17.24 21.43 -9.34
C LEU A 251 17.72 19.99 -9.17
N THR A 252 17.64 19.19 -10.22
CA THR A 252 17.96 17.76 -10.15
C THR A 252 19.46 17.50 -10.04
N LYS A 253 20.32 18.40 -10.56
CA LYS A 253 21.77 18.31 -10.40
C LYS A 253 22.23 18.47 -8.94
N ASP A 254 21.52 19.28 -8.14
CA ASP A 254 21.84 19.49 -6.71
C ASP A 254 20.59 19.45 -5.83
N PHE A 255 19.86 18.34 -5.92
CA PHE A 255 18.52 18.23 -5.33
C PHE A 255 18.48 18.49 -3.81
N ARG A 256 19.49 18.02 -3.07
CA ARG A 256 19.57 18.25 -1.61
C ARG A 256 19.75 19.73 -1.28
N TYR A 257 20.66 20.42 -1.97
CA TYR A 257 20.87 21.86 -1.78
C TYR A 257 19.58 22.66 -1.97
N TYR A 258 18.84 22.42 -3.06
CA TYR A 258 17.59 23.13 -3.33
C TYR A 258 16.50 22.81 -2.30
N MET A 259 16.43 21.57 -1.82
CA MET A 259 15.50 21.22 -0.74
C MET A 259 15.91 21.79 0.63
N GLU A 260 17.09 22.40 0.79
CA GLU A 260 17.43 23.14 2.00
C GLU A 260 17.06 24.63 1.90
N LYS A 261 16.81 25.13 0.68
CA LYS A 261 16.40 26.51 0.46
C LYS A 261 14.97 26.79 0.93
N GLU A 262 14.77 28.05 1.31
CA GLU A 262 13.45 28.63 1.50
C GLU A 262 12.80 28.90 0.14
N LEU A 263 11.51 28.59 0.03
CA LEU A 263 10.70 28.93 -1.13
C LEU A 263 10.10 30.33 -0.92
N VAL A 264 10.52 31.29 -1.73
CA VAL A 264 10.04 32.68 -1.69
C VAL A 264 9.03 32.87 -2.81
N PHE A 265 7.89 33.50 -2.56
CA PHE A 265 6.88 33.70 -3.61
C PHE A 265 6.86 35.14 -4.06
N GLU A 266 6.50 35.37 -5.32
CA GLU A 266 6.07 36.69 -5.77
C GLU A 266 4.89 37.19 -4.93
N GLU A 267 4.78 38.51 -4.75
CA GLU A 267 3.70 39.12 -3.97
C GLU A 267 2.34 38.92 -4.65
N GLU A 268 2.32 38.91 -5.98
CA GLU A 268 1.12 38.76 -6.80
C GLU A 268 1.13 37.41 -7.54
N LEU A 269 -0.08 36.92 -7.85
CA LEU A 269 -0.24 35.78 -8.73
C LEU A 269 0.11 36.19 -10.16
N ILE A 270 0.76 35.30 -10.90
CA ILE A 270 1.11 35.54 -12.29
C ILE A 270 0.01 35.06 -13.23
N SER A 271 -0.15 35.76 -14.35
CA SER A 271 -1.09 35.42 -15.43
C SER A 271 -0.35 35.45 -16.78
N PRO A 272 0.38 34.38 -17.12
CA PRO A 272 1.12 34.32 -18.38
C PRO A 272 0.17 34.29 -19.58
N SER A 273 0.51 35.00 -20.65
CA SER A 273 -0.34 35.13 -21.84
C SER A 273 -0.66 33.83 -22.58
N TRP A 274 0.12 32.78 -22.35
CA TRP A 274 -0.02 31.47 -22.99
C TRP A 274 -0.98 30.53 -22.24
N THR A 275 -1.49 30.94 -21.07
CA THR A 275 -2.47 30.18 -20.30
C THR A 275 -3.60 31.10 -19.81
N HIS A 276 -4.76 30.52 -19.52
CA HIS A 276 -5.87 31.23 -18.87
C HIS A 276 -5.83 31.10 -17.34
N GLU A 277 -4.83 30.40 -16.81
CA GLU A 277 -4.66 30.15 -15.38
C GLU A 277 -3.90 31.29 -14.69
N VAL A 278 -4.35 31.64 -13.49
CA VAL A 278 -3.69 32.59 -12.60
C VAL A 278 -3.17 31.83 -11.39
N TYR A 279 -1.88 31.91 -11.11
CA TYR A 279 -1.27 31.02 -10.14
C TYR A 279 -0.03 31.63 -9.43
N PRO A 280 0.38 31.10 -8.26
CA PRO A 280 1.57 31.57 -7.55
C PRO A 280 2.87 31.20 -8.29
N LEU A 281 3.81 32.14 -8.36
CA LEU A 281 5.20 31.89 -8.76
C LEU A 281 6.08 31.82 -7.52
N GLY A 282 6.84 30.73 -7.37
CA GLY A 282 7.77 30.54 -6.27
C GLY A 282 9.21 30.41 -6.75
N HIS A 283 10.12 31.07 -6.07
CA HIS A 283 11.56 31.09 -6.26
C HIS A 283 12.25 30.19 -5.23
N LEU A 284 12.98 29.18 -5.71
CA LEU A 284 13.76 28.29 -4.85
C LEU A 284 15.26 28.53 -5.08
N GLY A 285 15.77 29.64 -4.58
CA GLY A 285 17.11 30.11 -4.96
C GLY A 285 17.06 30.77 -6.33
N ASP A 286 17.69 30.16 -7.34
CA ASP A 286 17.82 30.67 -8.71
C ASP A 286 16.95 29.90 -9.73
N ILE A 287 15.92 29.22 -9.25
CA ILE A 287 14.96 28.48 -10.08
C ILE A 287 13.52 28.93 -9.80
N ASP A 288 12.72 28.91 -10.86
CA ASP A 288 11.31 29.26 -10.84
C ASP A 288 10.44 28.00 -10.77
N ILE A 289 9.44 28.03 -9.89
CA ILE A 289 8.45 26.96 -9.69
C ILE A 289 7.05 27.55 -9.87
N HIS A 290 6.33 27.04 -10.86
CA HIS A 290 5.01 27.53 -11.25
C HIS A 290 3.90 26.67 -10.63
N PHE A 291 3.16 27.20 -9.64
CA PHE A 291 2.16 26.46 -8.87
C PHE A 291 0.77 26.44 -9.54
N LEU A 292 0.69 25.88 -10.74
CA LEU A 292 -0.50 25.93 -11.63
C LEU A 292 -1.84 25.56 -10.97
N HIS A 293 -1.87 24.60 -10.05
CA HIS A 293 -3.11 24.10 -9.42
C HIS A 293 -3.37 24.65 -8.01
N TYR A 294 -2.90 25.86 -7.73
CA TYR A 294 -3.04 26.51 -6.42
C TYR A 294 -3.70 27.86 -6.59
N SER A 295 -4.72 28.15 -5.78
CA SER A 295 -5.48 29.40 -5.89
C SER A 295 -4.87 30.55 -5.08
N SER A 296 -3.90 30.25 -4.21
CA SER A 296 -3.23 31.24 -3.37
C SER A 296 -1.79 30.84 -3.02
N ILE A 297 -0.97 31.86 -2.74
CA ILE A 297 0.42 31.71 -2.26
C ILE A 297 0.45 30.91 -0.95
N GLU A 298 -0.49 31.19 -0.04
CA GLU A 298 -0.54 30.52 1.27
C GLU A 298 -0.81 29.02 1.13
N GLU A 299 -1.75 28.65 0.26
CA GLU A 299 -2.04 27.24 -0.03
C GLU A 299 -0.80 26.52 -0.61
N ALA A 300 -0.13 27.15 -1.59
CA ALA A 300 1.07 26.62 -2.22
C ALA A 300 2.21 26.44 -1.20
N ARG A 301 2.51 27.47 -0.42
CA ARG A 301 3.55 27.47 0.64
C ARG A 301 3.28 26.38 1.67
N THR A 302 2.07 26.35 2.23
CA THR A 302 1.70 25.38 3.27
C THR A 302 1.79 23.94 2.76
N LYS A 303 1.29 23.66 1.54
CA LYS A 303 1.37 22.31 0.95
C LYS A 303 2.81 21.92 0.59
N TRP A 304 3.60 22.85 0.06
CA TRP A 304 5.02 22.64 -0.25
C TRP A 304 5.79 22.22 1.00
N GLU A 305 5.77 23.04 2.06
CA GLU A 305 6.51 22.78 3.30
C GLU A 305 6.05 21.48 3.99
N LYS A 306 4.73 21.21 4.00
CA LYS A 306 4.18 19.98 4.59
C LYS A 306 4.63 18.72 3.82
N ARG A 307 4.76 18.79 2.49
CA ARG A 307 5.12 17.63 1.65
C ARG A 307 6.62 17.46 1.50
N LYS A 308 7.39 18.54 1.53
CA LYS A 308 8.86 18.56 1.58
C LYS A 308 9.39 17.73 2.76
N LYS A 309 8.71 17.79 3.92
CA LYS A 309 9.01 16.96 5.10
C LYS A 309 8.79 15.45 4.92
N ARG A 310 8.07 15.03 3.86
CA ARG A 310 7.76 13.61 3.59
C ARG A 310 8.67 12.97 2.54
N ILE A 311 9.68 13.69 2.08
CA ILE A 311 10.65 13.18 1.10
C ILE A 311 11.32 11.93 1.67
N VAL A 312 11.33 10.87 0.87
CA VAL A 312 12.03 9.62 1.14
C VAL A 312 13.38 9.68 0.44
N TRP A 313 14.37 10.19 1.15
CA TRP A 313 15.70 10.49 0.60
C TRP A 313 16.44 9.30 0.00
N ASP A 314 16.17 8.11 0.50
CA ASP A 314 16.84 6.87 0.08
C ASP A 314 16.10 6.16 -1.07
N ASN A 315 15.01 6.74 -1.60
CA ASN A 315 14.24 6.15 -2.69
C ASN A 315 13.57 7.23 -3.56
N ILE A 316 14.40 7.98 -4.29
CA ILE A 316 13.98 9.09 -5.16
C ILE A 316 13.93 8.64 -6.61
N TYR A 317 12.88 9.06 -7.31
CA TYR A 317 12.67 8.89 -8.74
C TYR A 317 12.62 10.25 -9.40
N PHE A 318 13.31 10.42 -10.52
CA PHE A 318 13.31 11.66 -11.29
C PHE A 318 12.58 11.43 -12.60
N LYS A 319 11.50 12.17 -12.81
CA LYS A 319 10.76 12.17 -14.06
C LYS A 319 10.94 13.51 -14.77
N PHE A 320 11.25 13.45 -16.06
CA PHE A 320 11.31 14.58 -16.97
C PHE A 320 10.56 14.26 -18.26
N ASP A 321 10.31 15.25 -19.10
CA ASP A 321 9.79 15.05 -20.45
C ASP A 321 10.28 16.09 -21.45
N ASN A 322 10.14 15.81 -22.75
CA ASN A 322 10.52 16.75 -23.80
C ASN A 322 9.46 17.83 -24.11
N LYS A 323 8.66 18.19 -23.10
CA LYS A 323 7.68 19.27 -23.18
C LYS A 323 8.36 20.63 -22.94
N ASP A 324 7.64 21.72 -23.22
CA ASP A 324 8.01 23.09 -22.88
C ASP A 324 9.33 23.49 -23.57
N SER A 325 9.44 23.06 -24.83
CA SER A 325 10.58 23.29 -25.72
C SER A 325 11.94 22.83 -25.17
N ALA A 326 11.97 21.73 -24.40
CA ALA A 326 13.21 21.11 -23.94
C ALA A 326 14.14 20.74 -25.11
N SER A 327 15.32 21.34 -25.15
CA SER A 327 16.33 21.08 -26.17
C SER A 327 16.92 19.66 -26.06
N GLU A 328 17.44 19.12 -27.16
CA GLU A 328 18.17 17.84 -27.11
C GLU A 328 19.38 17.89 -26.17
N GLU A 329 20.00 19.06 -26.03
CA GLU A 329 21.12 19.28 -25.11
C GLU A 329 20.68 19.12 -23.65
N ILE A 330 19.55 19.71 -23.24
CA ILE A 330 19.08 19.59 -21.86
C ILE A 330 18.61 18.16 -21.56
N LEU A 331 17.95 17.49 -22.50
CA LEU A 331 17.58 16.07 -22.37
C LEU A 331 18.81 15.18 -22.17
N SER A 332 19.87 15.43 -22.95
CA SER A 332 21.14 14.71 -22.81
C SER A 332 21.81 14.98 -21.45
N LYS A 333 21.80 16.23 -20.97
CA LYS A 333 22.31 16.58 -19.64
C LYS A 333 21.55 15.84 -18.54
N MET A 334 20.23 15.77 -18.63
CA MET A 334 19.39 15.04 -17.66
C MET A 334 19.61 13.53 -17.70
N ASP A 335 19.74 12.93 -18.88
CA ASP A 335 20.02 11.50 -19.03
C ASP A 335 21.38 11.10 -18.41
N ASN A 336 22.35 12.01 -18.47
CA ASN A 336 23.69 11.83 -17.90
C ASN A 336 23.80 12.08 -16.39
N LEU A 337 22.73 12.53 -15.71
CA LEU A 337 22.73 12.67 -14.24
C LEU A 337 22.99 11.31 -13.57
N PRO A 338 23.70 11.25 -12.43
CA PRO A 338 24.13 9.99 -11.80
C PRO A 338 23.03 9.26 -11.02
N TYR A 339 21.77 9.37 -11.45
CA TYR A 339 20.65 8.66 -10.83
C TYR A 339 20.27 7.42 -11.63
N PHE A 340 19.96 6.33 -10.93
CA PHE A 340 19.48 5.09 -11.56
C PHE A 340 17.98 5.18 -11.91
N ASN A 341 17.19 5.80 -11.03
CA ASN A 341 15.74 5.90 -11.12
C ASN A 341 15.27 7.14 -11.91
N LYS A 342 15.78 7.32 -13.14
CA LYS A 342 15.38 8.43 -14.02
C LYS A 342 14.31 7.98 -15.01
N LEU A 343 13.55 8.90 -15.57
CA LEU A 343 12.62 8.66 -16.66
C LEU A 343 12.51 9.92 -17.50
N ILE A 344 12.72 9.80 -18.80
CA ILE A 344 12.55 10.88 -19.75
C ILE A 344 11.42 10.48 -20.70
N LEU A 345 10.23 11.03 -20.47
CA LEU A 345 9.10 10.77 -21.36
C LEU A 345 9.28 11.58 -22.63
N VAL A 346 9.16 10.93 -23.77
CA VAL A 346 9.37 11.56 -25.08
C VAL A 346 8.22 11.22 -26.02
N ASN A 347 7.80 12.20 -26.82
CA ASN A 347 6.82 11.95 -27.89
C ASN A 347 7.42 11.22 -29.11
N ARG A 348 8.75 11.15 -29.23
CA ARG A 348 9.46 10.50 -30.35
C ARG A 348 10.81 9.94 -29.87
N PRO A 349 11.39 8.93 -30.55
CA PRO A 349 12.67 8.36 -30.15
C PRO A 349 13.85 9.31 -30.38
N TYR A 350 14.76 9.38 -29.40
CA TYR A 350 16.04 10.08 -29.48
C TYR A 350 17.21 9.08 -29.50
N LYS A 351 18.18 9.22 -30.40
CA LYS A 351 19.23 8.20 -30.60
C LYS A 351 20.10 7.93 -29.37
N ASN A 352 20.35 8.95 -28.55
CA ASN A 352 21.38 8.92 -27.50
C ASN A 352 20.80 9.03 -26.08
N LEU A 353 19.49 8.89 -25.90
CA LEU A 353 18.86 8.91 -24.56
C LEU A 353 18.61 7.48 -24.08
N LYS A 354 19.22 7.11 -22.95
CA LYS A 354 19.11 5.76 -22.37
C LYS A 354 17.87 5.61 -21.50
N SER A 355 17.51 6.66 -20.76
CA SER A 355 16.38 6.66 -19.82
C SER A 355 15.07 7.08 -20.49
N GLN A 356 14.95 7.00 -21.82
CA GLN A 356 13.78 7.48 -22.55
C GLN A 356 12.65 6.46 -22.51
N CYS A 357 11.41 6.93 -22.40
CA CYS A 357 10.21 6.15 -22.68
C CYS A 357 9.41 6.89 -23.73
N VAL A 358 9.28 6.28 -24.91
CA VAL A 358 8.51 6.85 -26.02
C VAL A 358 7.03 6.62 -25.72
N ILE A 359 6.27 7.72 -25.63
CA ILE A 359 4.84 7.66 -25.43
C ILE A 359 4.16 7.35 -26.76
N PRO A 360 3.40 6.24 -26.85
CA PRO A 360 2.75 5.86 -28.09
C PRO A 360 1.71 6.90 -28.51
N ASP A 361 1.49 7.00 -29.82
CA ASP A 361 0.45 7.82 -30.46
C ASP A 361 0.64 9.34 -30.27
N GLN A 362 1.82 9.80 -29.83
CA GLN A 362 2.16 11.23 -29.70
C GLN A 362 3.25 11.71 -30.68
N GLU A 363 3.72 10.86 -31.59
CA GLU A 363 4.85 11.13 -32.50
C GLU A 363 4.57 12.29 -33.47
N HIS A 364 3.29 12.55 -33.74
CA HIS A 364 2.84 13.62 -34.62
C HIS A 364 2.76 14.99 -33.93
N LEU A 365 2.81 15.02 -32.59
CA LEU A 365 2.81 16.26 -31.83
C LEU A 365 4.24 16.83 -31.80
N PRO A 366 4.44 18.14 -31.93
CA PRO A 366 5.77 18.74 -31.83
C PRO A 366 6.35 18.59 -30.41
N GLU A 367 5.49 18.56 -29.39
CA GLU A 367 5.83 18.35 -27.98
C GLU A 367 4.84 17.38 -27.33
N LEU A 368 5.24 16.84 -26.18
CA LEU A 368 4.41 15.92 -25.41
C LEU A 368 3.12 16.61 -24.91
N ALA A 369 1.98 15.98 -25.12
CA ALA A 369 0.72 16.47 -24.55
C ALA A 369 0.73 16.32 -23.02
N ILE A 370 -0.11 17.10 -22.32
CA ILE A 370 -0.42 16.81 -20.92
C ILE A 370 -0.93 15.37 -20.85
N MET A 371 -0.30 14.52 -20.04
CA MET A 371 -0.73 13.14 -19.82
C MET A 371 -1.76 13.09 -18.69
N PRO A 372 -3.07 12.99 -18.97
CA PRO A 372 -4.07 12.86 -17.91
C PRO A 372 -4.08 11.47 -17.28
N ASP A 373 -3.52 10.44 -17.95
CA ASP A 373 -3.61 9.05 -17.51
C ASP A 373 -2.28 8.27 -17.60
N PRO A 374 -1.31 8.56 -16.71
CA PRO A 374 -0.02 7.87 -16.68
C PRO A 374 -0.10 6.32 -16.67
N LEU A 375 -0.98 5.72 -15.87
CA LEU A 375 -1.10 4.24 -15.75
C LEU A 375 -1.43 3.53 -17.07
N ASN A 376 -2.13 4.19 -17.98
CA ASN A 376 -2.46 3.64 -19.28
C ASN A 376 -1.47 4.04 -20.38
N THR A 377 -0.50 4.90 -20.06
CA THR A 377 0.40 5.50 -21.04
C THR A 377 1.76 4.81 -21.08
N PHE A 378 2.28 4.38 -19.93
CA PHE A 378 3.54 3.64 -19.84
C PHE A 378 3.55 2.72 -18.62
N ASP A 379 4.48 1.75 -18.58
CA ASP A 379 4.60 0.80 -17.47
C ASP A 379 5.27 1.46 -16.24
N ILE A 380 4.45 2.14 -15.44
CA ILE A 380 4.85 2.76 -14.18
C ILE A 380 5.43 1.74 -13.21
N MET A 381 4.90 0.51 -13.18
CA MET A 381 5.35 -0.49 -12.22
C MET A 381 6.73 -1.01 -12.58
N ALA A 382 7.02 -1.22 -13.87
CA ALA A 382 8.36 -1.52 -14.35
C ALA A 382 9.35 -0.40 -14.00
N TRP A 383 8.96 0.86 -14.18
CA TRP A 383 9.78 2.01 -13.80
C TRP A 383 10.09 2.02 -12.30
N LEU A 384 9.06 1.92 -11.45
CA LEU A 384 9.20 1.93 -10.00
C LEU A 384 9.96 0.71 -9.47
N LYS A 385 10.00 -0.39 -10.22
CA LYS A 385 10.72 -1.61 -9.83
C LYS A 385 12.18 -1.61 -10.25
N LYS A 386 12.48 -1.12 -11.46
CA LYS A 386 13.77 -1.33 -12.14
C LYS A 386 14.49 -0.03 -12.54
N GLY A 387 13.89 1.13 -12.30
CA GLY A 387 14.44 2.43 -12.70
C GLY A 387 14.34 2.70 -14.20
N GLY A 388 15.13 3.67 -14.68
CA GLY A 388 15.00 4.22 -16.04
C GLY A 388 15.50 3.36 -17.18
N ASN A 389 16.41 2.43 -16.89
CA ASN A 389 17.01 1.56 -17.93
C ASN A 389 16.11 0.36 -18.30
N ALA A 390 14.88 0.32 -17.77
CA ALA A 390 14.02 -0.86 -17.82
C ALA A 390 12.75 -0.68 -18.66
N ILE A 391 12.54 0.51 -19.22
CA ILE A 391 11.41 0.87 -20.07
C ILE A 391 11.89 1.08 -21.50
#